data_AF-A0A7Y0HAF9-F1
#
_entry.id   AF-A0A7Y0HAF9-F1
#
_cell.length_a   1.000
_cell.length_b   1.000
_cell.length_c   1.000
_cell.angle_alpha   90.00
_cell.angle_beta   90.00
_cell.angle_gamma   90.00
#
_symmetry.space_group_name_H-M   'P 1'
#
loop_
_entity.id
_entity.type
_entity.pdbx_description
1 polymer ?
#
loop_
_entity_poly.entity_id
_entity_poly.type
_entity_poly.pdbx_seq_one_letter_code
_entity_poly.pdbx_strand_id
1 'polypeptide(L)'
;MANALVKQTNSAQSSPLKAVEGRHIPKGLAEIKALMSDRTRTPGYVFNAVLNDQQRKIVCIAAGLKQRHVEMSFYKFNIQERDAVRKGILALQNIVAAFTDANVLARENFERTPPKFDVVPQLVEQSKTDAQAN
;
A
#
# COMPACT_ATOMS: atom_id res chain seq x y z
N MET A 1 -13.66 56.27 -32.70
CA MET A 1 -12.92 56.51 -31.44
C MET A 1 -13.16 55.32 -30.54
N ALA A 2 -12.17 54.45 -30.39
CA ALA A 2 -12.24 53.25 -29.57
C ALA A 2 -10.98 53.20 -28.73
N ASN A 3 -11.13 53.24 -27.41
CA ASN A 3 -10.04 52.94 -26.47
C ASN A 3 -10.56 51.90 -25.48
N ALA A 4 -10.13 50.66 -25.69
CA ALA A 4 -10.09 49.63 -24.68
C ALA A 4 -8.62 49.52 -24.25
N LEU A 5 -8.32 49.53 -22.94
CA LEU A 5 -7.36 48.61 -22.34
C LEU A 5 -7.36 48.63 -20.81
N VAL A 6 -7.86 47.53 -20.25
CA VAL A 6 -7.22 46.70 -19.21
C VAL A 6 -7.01 47.32 -17.82
N LYS A 7 -7.94 46.97 -16.93
CA LYS A 7 -7.76 46.93 -15.47
C LYS A 7 -6.74 45.83 -15.14
N GLN A 8 -5.56 46.22 -14.66
CA GLN A 8 -4.56 45.30 -14.13
C GLN A 8 -5.12 44.57 -12.91
N THR A 9 -5.20 43.25 -12.99
CA THR A 9 -5.45 42.37 -11.87
C THR A 9 -4.17 42.30 -11.02
N ASN A 10 -4.26 42.75 -9.75
CA ASN A 10 -3.21 42.51 -8.76
C ASN A 10 -3.11 41.01 -8.48
N SER A 11 -2.30 40.30 -9.27
CA SER A 11 -1.80 39.00 -8.89
C SER A 11 -0.73 39.20 -7.81
N ALA A 12 -1.13 39.10 -6.55
CA ALA A 12 -0.18 38.90 -5.47
C ALA A 12 0.52 37.55 -5.72
N GLN A 13 1.65 37.59 -6.44
CA GLN A 13 2.51 36.43 -6.63
C GLN A 13 2.88 35.90 -5.24
N SER A 14 2.47 34.66 -4.94
CA SER A 14 2.98 33.97 -3.75
C SER A 14 4.50 33.93 -3.89
N SER A 15 5.21 34.58 -2.97
CA SER A 15 6.66 34.52 -2.96
C SER A 15 7.09 33.04 -2.95
N PRO A 16 8.01 32.60 -3.83
CA PRO A 16 8.47 31.23 -3.83
C PRO A 16 9.07 30.91 -2.46
N LEU A 17 8.58 29.89 -1.79
CA LEU A 17 9.20 29.40 -0.56
C LEU A 17 10.61 28.95 -0.90
N LYS A 18 11.60 29.72 -0.46
CA LYS A 18 13.02 29.39 -0.66
C LYS A 18 13.38 28.31 0.35
N ALA A 19 13.66 27.09 -0.13
CA ALA A 19 14.25 26.06 0.72
C ALA A 19 15.56 26.61 1.28
N VAL A 20 15.62 26.80 2.59
CA VAL A 20 16.87 27.18 3.25
C VAL A 20 17.69 25.92 3.43
N GLU A 21 18.48 25.58 2.42
CA GLU A 21 19.48 24.52 2.52
C GLU A 21 20.56 24.95 3.52
N GLY A 22 20.82 24.12 4.53
CA GLY A 22 21.95 24.29 5.45
C GLY A 22 21.68 24.91 6.82
N ARG A 23 20.42 25.08 7.27
CA ARG A 23 20.19 25.47 8.68
C ARG A 23 20.44 24.30 9.64
N HIS A 24 21.42 24.46 10.52
CA HIS A 24 21.63 23.63 11.71
C HIS A 24 20.30 23.50 12.46
N ILE A 25 19.76 22.29 12.58
CA ILE A 25 18.56 22.04 13.38
C ILE A 25 18.90 22.47 14.81
N PRO A 26 18.22 23.46 15.42
CA PRO A 26 18.50 23.88 16.78
C PRO A 26 18.51 22.65 17.71
N LYS A 27 19.49 22.55 18.60
CA LYS A 27 19.75 21.35 19.42
C LYS A 27 18.47 20.80 20.07
N GLY A 28 17.64 21.68 20.64
CA GLY A 28 16.35 21.29 21.23
C GLY A 28 15.36 20.69 20.22
N LEU A 29 15.28 21.19 18.98
CA LEU A 29 14.44 20.59 17.93
C LEU A 29 15.00 19.26 17.43
N ALA A 30 16.33 19.11 17.40
CA ALA A 30 16.95 17.83 17.08
C ALA A 30 16.67 16.77 18.17
N GLU A 31 16.74 17.16 19.44
CA GLU A 31 16.41 16.32 20.60
C GLU A 31 14.91 15.96 20.63
N ILE A 32 14.02 16.91 20.40
CA ILE A 32 12.57 16.65 20.30
C ILE A 32 12.27 15.70 19.12
N LYS A 33 12.89 15.94 17.96
CA LYS A 33 12.74 15.06 16.79
C LYS A 33 13.28 13.66 17.07
N ALA A 34 14.40 13.53 17.78
CA ALA A 34 14.95 12.25 18.21
C ALA A 34 13.98 11.52 19.15
N LEU A 35 13.47 12.20 20.18
CA LEU A 35 12.51 11.64 21.14
C LEU A 35 11.21 11.15 20.48
N MET A 36 10.69 11.91 19.49
CA MET A 36 9.47 11.56 18.76
C MET A 36 9.67 10.44 17.75
N SER A 37 10.83 10.38 17.10
CA SER A 37 11.08 9.40 16.03
C SER A 37 11.32 8.00 16.59
N ASP A 38 11.90 7.89 17.78
CA ASP A 38 12.37 6.60 18.30
C ASP A 38 11.28 5.77 18.97
N ARG A 39 10.30 6.40 19.63
CA ARG A 39 9.29 5.67 20.40
C ARG A 39 8.09 5.22 19.58
N THR A 40 7.64 6.02 18.59
CA THR A 40 6.37 5.78 17.89
C THR A 40 6.52 5.17 16.49
N ARG A 41 7.74 4.99 15.99
CA ARG A 41 8.01 4.47 14.64
C ARG A 41 8.74 3.12 14.61
N THR A 42 8.75 2.39 15.72
CA THR A 42 9.30 1.04 15.72
C THR A 42 8.26 0.04 15.21
N PRO A 43 8.67 -1.04 14.51
CA PRO A 43 7.75 -2.11 14.13
C PRO A 43 6.98 -2.69 15.32
N GLY A 44 7.64 -2.77 16.48
CA GLY A 44 7.02 -3.23 17.72
C GLY A 44 5.92 -2.30 18.23
N TYR A 45 6.13 -0.98 18.19
CA TYR A 45 5.09 -0.02 18.53
C TYR A 45 3.89 -0.11 17.57
N VAL A 46 4.14 -0.14 16.26
CA VAL A 46 3.06 -0.23 15.27
C VAL A 46 2.26 -1.53 15.46
N PHE A 47 2.94 -2.66 15.59
CA PHE A 47 2.28 -3.95 15.76
C PHE A 47 1.49 -4.06 17.06
N ASN A 48 2.01 -3.54 18.17
CA ASN A 48 1.39 -3.69 19.49
C ASN A 48 0.33 -2.62 19.80
N ALA A 49 0.53 -1.38 19.36
CA ALA A 49 -0.24 -0.22 19.82
C ALA A 49 -1.04 0.47 18.71
N VAL A 50 -0.68 0.30 17.44
CA VAL A 50 -1.37 0.92 16.31
C VAL A 50 -2.34 -0.05 15.64
N LEU A 51 -1.91 -1.29 15.40
CA LEU A 51 -2.76 -2.30 14.79
C LEU A 51 -3.80 -2.81 15.80
N ASN A 52 -5.07 -2.87 15.37
CA ASN A 52 -6.11 -3.55 16.12
C ASN A 52 -5.99 -5.08 16.00
N ASP A 53 -6.75 -5.83 16.80
CA ASP A 53 -6.66 -7.30 16.84
C ASP A 53 -6.92 -7.97 15.49
N GLN A 54 -7.84 -7.43 14.68
CA GLN A 54 -8.13 -7.97 13.36
C GLN A 54 -6.95 -7.76 12.39
N GLN A 55 -6.35 -6.58 12.40
CA GLN A 55 -5.16 -6.28 11.59
C GLN A 55 -3.97 -7.14 12.03
N ARG A 56 -3.78 -7.32 13.34
CA ARG A 56 -2.74 -8.21 13.89
C ARG A 56 -2.95 -9.65 13.45
N LYS A 57 -4.20 -10.15 13.47
CA LYS A 57 -4.55 -11.48 12.93
C LYS A 57 -4.15 -11.62 11.46
N ILE A 58 -4.52 -10.67 10.61
CA ILE A 58 -4.20 -10.70 9.17
C ILE A 58 -2.69 -10.76 8.96
N VAL A 59 -1.93 -9.89 9.64
CA VAL A 59 -0.46 -9.88 9.56
C VAL A 59 0.15 -11.20 10.03
N CYS A 60 -0.32 -11.74 11.17
CA CYS A 60 0.15 -13.04 11.67
C CYS A 60 -0.15 -14.18 10.69
N ILE A 61 -1.34 -14.22 10.10
CA ILE A 61 -1.72 -15.24 9.11
C ILE A 61 -0.84 -15.13 7.87
N ALA A 62 -0.65 -13.93 7.33
CA ALA A 62 0.22 -13.69 6.18
C ALA A 62 1.68 -14.09 6.46
N ALA A 63 2.11 -13.98 7.71
CA ALA A 63 3.44 -14.39 8.18
C ALA A 63 3.55 -15.89 8.55
N GLY A 64 2.47 -16.68 8.42
CA GLY A 64 2.45 -18.09 8.82
C GLY A 64 2.54 -18.31 10.34
N LEU A 65 2.22 -17.28 11.14
CA LEU A 65 2.27 -17.33 12.60
C LEU A 65 0.95 -17.83 13.20
N LYS A 66 1.06 -18.57 14.30
CA LYS A 66 -0.09 -19.11 15.06
C LYS A 66 -0.88 -18.02 15.78
N GLN A 67 -2.15 -18.29 16.10
CA GLN A 67 -3.05 -17.38 16.82
C GLN A 67 -2.47 -16.80 18.11
N ARG A 68 -1.66 -17.56 18.86
CA ARG A 68 -0.97 -17.08 20.08
C ARG A 68 -0.14 -15.80 19.85
N HIS A 69 0.42 -15.60 18.66
CA HIS A 69 1.25 -14.44 18.35
C HIS A 69 0.42 -13.16 18.22
N VAL A 70 -0.89 -13.28 17.97
CA VAL A 70 -1.83 -12.16 17.91
C VAL A 70 -1.96 -11.50 19.28
N GLU A 71 -1.93 -12.27 20.36
CA GLU A 71 -2.06 -11.73 21.73
C GLU A 71 -0.71 -11.35 22.33
N MET A 72 0.39 -11.88 21.78
CA MET A 72 1.74 -11.59 22.23
C MET A 72 2.27 -10.25 21.74
N SER A 73 3.07 -9.59 22.57
CA SER A 73 3.87 -8.43 22.15
C SER A 73 4.89 -8.84 21.09
N PHE A 74 5.05 -8.00 20.06
CA PHE A 74 6.07 -8.14 19.01
C PHE A 74 7.49 -8.39 19.56
N TYR A 75 7.83 -7.82 20.71
CA TYR A 75 9.15 -8.01 21.33
C TYR A 75 9.37 -9.41 21.89
N LYS A 76 8.31 -10.20 22.08
CA LYS A 76 8.41 -11.62 22.45
C LYS A 76 8.65 -12.52 21.23
N PHE A 77 8.56 -12.00 20.01
CA PHE A 77 8.86 -12.77 18.81
C PHE A 77 10.35 -12.95 18.67
N ASN A 78 10.77 -14.13 18.21
CA ASN A 78 12.15 -14.39 17.82
C ASN A 78 12.49 -13.68 16.49
N ILE A 79 13.77 -13.69 16.12
CA ILE A 79 14.26 -12.97 14.92
C ILE A 79 13.58 -13.50 13.64
N GLN A 80 13.39 -14.81 13.51
CA GLN A 80 12.74 -15.42 12.35
C GLN A 80 11.27 -15.02 12.25
N GLU A 81 10.56 -15.03 13.37
CA GLU A 81 9.15 -14.60 13.45
C GLU A 81 9.00 -13.11 13.08
N ARG A 82 9.93 -12.25 13.50
CA ARG A 82 9.93 -10.82 13.11
C ARG A 82 10.19 -10.64 11.61
N ASP A 83 11.11 -11.40 11.03
CA ASP A 83 11.35 -11.37 9.59
C ASP A 83 10.16 -11.93 8.80
N ALA A 84 9.48 -12.96 9.31
CA ALA A 84 8.25 -13.49 8.74
C ALA A 84 7.13 -12.43 8.73
N VAL A 85 6.97 -11.66 9.82
CA VAL A 85 6.04 -10.52 9.87
C VAL A 85 6.37 -9.49 8.80
N ARG A 86 7.66 -9.10 8.67
CA ARG A 86 8.10 -8.16 7.62
C ARG A 86 7.73 -8.67 6.23
N LYS A 87 8.01 -9.94 5.93
CA LYS A 87 7.68 -10.56 4.64
C LYS A 87 6.17 -10.62 4.39
N GLY A 88 5.39 -10.99 5.41
CA GLY A 88 3.92 -11.04 5.33
C GLY A 88 3.32 -9.67 5.00
N ILE A 89 3.81 -8.59 5.62
CA ILE A 89 3.37 -7.22 5.33
C ILE A 89 3.67 -6.84 3.87
N LEU A 90 4.87 -7.12 3.37
CA LEU A 90 5.24 -6.84 1.98
C LEU A 90 4.38 -7.65 1.00
N ALA A 91 4.08 -8.92 1.30
CA ALA A 91 3.21 -9.74 0.47
C ALA A 91 1.78 -9.17 0.38
N LEU A 92 1.23 -8.71 1.52
CA LEU A 92 -0.09 -8.06 1.53
C LEU A 92 -0.10 -6.79 0.68
N GLN A 93 0.95 -5.96 0.77
CA GLN A 93 1.09 -4.77 -0.07
C GLN A 93 1.14 -5.13 -1.57
N ASN A 94 1.90 -6.17 -1.94
CA ASN A 94 1.99 -6.61 -3.34
C ASN A 94 0.64 -7.09 -3.89
N ILE A 95 -0.16 -7.79 -3.07
CA ILE A 95 -1.52 -8.21 -3.45
C ILE A 95 -2.39 -6.98 -3.69
N VAL A 96 -2.40 -6.02 -2.75
CA VAL A 96 -3.19 -4.78 -2.90
C VAL A 96 -2.77 -4.02 -4.16
N ALA A 97 -1.47 -3.93 -4.45
CA ALA A 97 -0.96 -3.30 -5.66
C ALA A 97 -1.48 -3.99 -6.93
N ALA A 98 -1.39 -5.32 -7.02
CA ALA A 98 -1.86 -6.07 -8.19
C ALA A 98 -3.35 -5.83 -8.51
N PHE A 99 -4.21 -5.80 -7.48
CA PHE A 99 -5.63 -5.53 -7.67
C PHE A 99 -5.91 -4.05 -8.01
N THR A 100 -5.10 -3.13 -7.48
CA THR A 100 -5.20 -1.70 -7.78
C THR A 100 -4.78 -1.42 -9.22
N ASP A 101 -3.66 -1.99 -9.65
CA ASP A 101 -3.10 -1.82 -11.00
C ASP A 101 -4.04 -2.40 -12.07
N ALA A 102 -4.74 -3.49 -11.76
CA ALA A 102 -5.78 -4.05 -12.62
C ALA A 102 -7.10 -3.27 -12.58
N ASN A 103 -7.23 -2.25 -11.71
CA ASN A 103 -8.44 -1.46 -11.49
C ASN A 103 -9.69 -2.33 -11.18
N VAL A 104 -9.49 -3.42 -10.44
CA VAL A 104 -10.55 -4.40 -10.14
C VAL A 104 -11.11 -4.30 -8.72
N LEU A 105 -10.63 -3.37 -7.90
CA LEU A 105 -11.07 -3.23 -6.50
C LEU A 105 -12.51 -2.71 -6.35
N ALA A 106 -13.14 -2.24 -7.43
CA ALA A 106 -14.51 -1.75 -7.40
C ALA A 106 -15.50 -2.89 -7.08
N ARG A 107 -16.51 -2.59 -6.25
CA ARG A 107 -17.47 -3.57 -5.72
C ARG A 107 -18.16 -4.38 -6.82
N GLU A 108 -18.54 -3.70 -7.89
CA GLU A 108 -19.18 -4.27 -9.07
C GLU A 108 -18.35 -5.39 -9.72
N ASN A 109 -17.02 -5.35 -9.61
CA ASN A 109 -16.16 -6.41 -10.18
C ASN A 109 -16.18 -7.69 -9.34
N PHE A 110 -16.50 -7.60 -8.04
CA PHE A 110 -16.65 -8.76 -7.15
C PHE A 110 -18.07 -9.34 -7.15
N GLU A 111 -19.07 -8.55 -7.56
CA GLU A 111 -20.47 -8.97 -7.63
C GLU A 111 -20.87 -9.50 -9.03
N ARG A 112 -20.05 -9.26 -10.06
CA ARG A 112 -20.26 -9.82 -11.40
C ARG A 112 -20.18 -11.34 -11.33
N THR A 113 -21.27 -12.01 -11.73
CA THR A 113 -21.21 -13.42 -12.11
C THR A 113 -20.20 -13.60 -13.24
N PRO A 114 -19.34 -14.64 -13.18
CA PRO A 114 -18.33 -14.85 -14.19
C PRO A 114 -18.98 -14.89 -15.58
N PRO A 115 -18.36 -14.28 -16.61
CA PRO A 115 -18.83 -14.47 -17.97
C PRO A 115 -18.84 -15.98 -18.22
N LYS A 116 -19.98 -16.49 -18.71
CA LYS A 116 -20.02 -17.82 -19.28
C LYS A 116 -19.03 -17.76 -20.44
N PHE A 117 -17.86 -18.35 -20.27
CA PHE A 117 -17.01 -18.66 -21.41
C PHE A 117 -17.81 -19.70 -22.18
N ASP A 118 -18.68 -19.24 -23.08
CA ASP A 118 -19.20 -20.08 -24.13
C ASP A 118 -17.96 -20.49 -24.90
N VAL A 119 -17.47 -21.70 -24.63
CA VAL A 119 -16.37 -22.33 -25.34
C VAL A 119 -16.72 -22.16 -26.81
N VAL A 120 -16.01 -21.28 -27.52
CA VAL A 120 -16.30 -21.01 -28.92
C VAL A 120 -16.12 -22.35 -29.64
N PRO A 121 -17.20 -22.97 -30.17
CA PRO A 121 -17.13 -24.34 -30.68
C PRO A 121 -16.07 -24.51 -31.77
N GLN A 122 -15.75 -23.43 -32.47
CA GLN A 122 -14.77 -23.38 -33.56
C GLN A 122 -13.32 -23.69 -33.11
N LEU A 123 -12.94 -23.40 -31.86
CA LEU A 123 -11.59 -23.73 -31.35
C LEU A 123 -11.46 -25.21 -30.93
N VAL A 124 -12.59 -25.84 -30.56
CA VAL A 124 -12.64 -27.28 -30.25
C VAL A 124 -12.59 -28.12 -31.53
N GLU A 125 -13.15 -27.62 -32.65
CA GLU A 125 -13.04 -28.31 -33.93
C GLU A 125 -11.63 -28.22 -34.55
N GLN A 126 -10.97 -27.06 -34.48
CA GLN A 126 -9.57 -26.93 -34.94
C GLN A 126 -8.61 -27.89 -34.21
N SER A 127 -8.81 -28.05 -32.90
CA SER A 127 -8.04 -29.00 -32.09
C SER A 127 -8.27 -30.47 -32.46
N LYS A 128 -9.40 -30.81 -33.09
CA LYS A 128 -9.70 -32.18 -33.56
C LYS A 128 -9.16 -32.46 -34.95
N THR A 129 -9.16 -31.49 -35.85
CA THR A 129 -8.55 -31.63 -37.18
C THR A 129 -7.03 -31.77 -37.11
N ASP A 130 -6.37 -31.05 -36.20
CA ASP A 130 -4.91 -31.13 -36.03
C ASP A 130 -4.45 -32.45 -35.37
N ALA A 131 -5.35 -33.11 -34.63
CA ALA A 131 -5.11 -34.43 -34.04
C ALA A 131 -5.36 -35.61 -35.01
N GLN A 132 -6.00 -35.37 -36.16
CA GLN A 132 -6.27 -36.38 -37.19
C GLN A 132 -5.34 -36.26 -38.41
N ALA A 133 -4.50 -35.22 -38.46
CA ALA A 133 -3.54 -34.98 -39.54
C ALA A 133 -2.09 -35.40 -39.20
N ASN A 134 -1.87 -36.06 -38.05
CA ASN A 134 -0.59 -36.67 -37.66
C ASN A 134 -0.73 -38.19 -37.50
#